data_AF-T1KLQ2-F1
#
_entry.id   AF-T1KLQ2-F1
#
_cell.length_a   1.000
_cell.length_b   1.000
_cell.length_c   1.000
_cell.angle_alpha   90.00
_cell.angle_beta   90.00
_cell.angle_gamma   90.00
#
_symmetry.space_group_name_H-M   'P 1'
#
loop_
_entity.id
_entity.type
_entity.pdbx_description
1 polymer ?
#
loop_
_entity_poly.entity_id
_entity_poly.type
_entity_poly.pdbx_seq_one_letter_code
_entity_poly.pdbx_strand_id
1 'polypeptide(L)'
;MFIKLNDAQSATIRERHCRKTHCGDNRPIYQVFEQCRREFNSNAIRRERCADGRLRYRCCEACANVPCSNAPFNIVDPICTDKLAELVPPDPRTRSRLLLTSVSRRNCGINGYASQCCLS
;
A
#
# COMPACT_ATOMS: atom_id res chain seq x y z
N MET A 1 -1.96 -3.90 30.71
CA MET A 1 -3.15 -4.36 29.97
C MET A 1 -2.93 -4.07 28.50
N PHE A 2 -2.68 -5.11 27.69
CA PHE A 2 -2.33 -4.95 26.27
C PHE A 2 -3.61 -4.86 25.44
N ILE A 3 -3.81 -3.73 24.75
CA ILE A 3 -4.91 -3.58 23.82
C ILE A 3 -4.49 -4.26 22.52
N LYS A 4 -5.04 -5.45 22.26
CA LYS A 4 -5.08 -6.01 20.90
C LYS A 4 -5.85 -5.00 20.04
N LEU A 5 -5.24 -4.54 18.95
CA LEU A 5 -5.95 -3.89 17.86
C LEU A 5 -6.95 -4.92 17.32
N ASN A 6 -8.19 -4.90 17.82
CA ASN A 6 -9.28 -5.74 17.31
C ASN A 6 -9.56 -5.34 15.85
N ASP A 7 -10.06 -6.26 15.04
CA ASP A 7 -10.29 -6.11 13.58
C ASP A 7 -11.12 -4.87 13.15
N ALA A 8 -11.74 -4.15 14.09
CA ALA A 8 -12.38 -2.85 13.87
C ALA A 8 -11.40 -1.66 13.83
N GLN A 9 -10.15 -1.83 14.28
CA GLN A 9 -9.05 -0.86 14.19
C GLN A 9 -8.01 -1.25 13.11
N SER A 10 -8.38 -2.17 12.21
CA SER A 10 -7.52 -2.60 11.12
C SER A 10 -7.14 -1.44 10.19
N ALA A 11 -5.87 -1.39 9.80
CA ALA A 11 -5.39 -0.33 8.93
C ALA A 11 -6.22 -0.31 7.63
N THR A 12 -6.72 0.87 7.27
CA THR A 12 -7.53 1.04 6.07
C THR A 12 -6.66 1.52 4.92
N ILE A 13 -6.69 0.79 3.80
CA ILE A 13 -5.98 1.17 2.58
C ILE A 13 -6.76 2.30 1.90
N ARG A 14 -6.08 3.43 1.67
CA ARG A 14 -6.58 4.50 0.80
C ARG A 14 -5.73 4.55 -0.46
N GLU A 15 -6.35 4.26 -1.59
CA GLU A 15 -5.78 4.50 -2.91
C GLU A 15 -6.02 5.96 -3.33
N ARG A 16 -4.99 6.62 -3.85
CA ARG A 16 -4.95 8.00 -4.36
C ARG A 16 -4.15 8.05 -5.65
N HIS A 17 -4.33 9.14 -6.40
CA HIS A 17 -3.58 9.43 -7.63
C HIS A 17 -3.50 8.25 -8.62
N CYS A 18 -4.60 7.50 -8.73
CA CYS A 18 -4.65 6.30 -9.54
C CYS A 18 -4.57 6.62 -11.03
N ARG A 19 -3.71 5.90 -11.75
CA ARG A 19 -3.61 5.90 -13.21
C ARG A 19 -3.70 4.49 -13.76
N LYS A 20 -4.12 4.38 -15.02
CA LYS A 20 -4.28 3.10 -15.70
C LYS A 20 -3.36 3.06 -16.92
N THR A 21 -2.74 1.92 -17.15
CA THR A 21 -2.04 1.65 -18.41
C THR A 21 -3.03 1.37 -19.53
N HIS A 22 -2.54 1.33 -20.77
CA HIS A 22 -3.37 1.05 -21.93
C HIS A 22 -3.88 -0.41 -21.93
N CYS A 23 -5.01 -0.65 -22.60
CA CYS A 23 -5.55 -1.99 -22.76
C CYS A 23 -4.67 -2.82 -23.71
N GLY A 24 -4.28 -4.02 -23.29
CA GLY A 24 -3.32 -4.85 -24.02
C GLY A 24 -1.88 -4.62 -23.59
N ASP A 25 -1.67 -4.12 -22.38
CA ASP A 25 -0.34 -3.99 -21.80
C ASP A 25 0.23 -5.38 -21.46
N ASN A 26 1.04 -5.89 -22.38
CA ASN A 26 1.69 -7.20 -22.26
C ASN A 26 3.02 -7.14 -21.50
N ARG A 27 3.39 -5.97 -20.96
CA ARG A 27 4.62 -5.85 -20.19
C ARG A 27 4.53 -6.70 -18.92
N PRO A 28 5.65 -7.29 -18.49
CA PRO A 28 5.69 -8.01 -17.23
C PRO A 28 5.46 -7.04 -16.07
N ILE A 29 4.81 -7.54 -15.02
CA ILE A 29 4.30 -6.72 -13.91
C ILE A 29 5.40 -5.89 -13.22
N TYR A 30 6.64 -6.39 -13.17
CA TYR A 30 7.78 -5.66 -12.61
C TYR A 30 8.15 -4.41 -13.42
N GLN A 31 7.99 -4.42 -14.76
CA GLN A 31 8.26 -3.25 -15.60
C GLN A 31 7.19 -2.19 -15.39
N VAL A 32 5.93 -2.62 -15.31
CA VAL A 32 4.81 -1.75 -14.96
C VAL A 32 5.01 -1.17 -13.56
N PHE A 33 5.53 -1.98 -12.63
CA PHE A 33 5.89 -1.52 -11.29
C PHE A 33 6.95 -0.44 -11.27
N GLU A 34 8.06 -0.65 -11.96
CA GLU A 34 9.09 0.38 -12.07
C GLU A 34 8.60 1.66 -12.74
N GLN A 35 7.78 1.54 -13.78
CA GLN A 35 7.19 2.70 -14.43
C GLN A 35 6.28 3.46 -13.48
N CYS A 36 5.38 2.76 -12.80
CA CYS A 36 4.41 3.38 -11.91
C CYS A 36 5.07 4.02 -10.70
N ARG A 37 6.14 3.42 -10.18
CA ARG A 37 6.97 4.05 -9.15
C ARG A 37 7.67 5.31 -9.66
N ARG A 38 8.29 5.26 -10.84
CA ARG A 38 9.06 6.40 -11.39
C ARG A 38 8.19 7.56 -11.85
N GLU A 39 7.10 7.27 -12.56
CA GLU A 39 6.27 8.31 -13.20
C GLU A 39 5.18 8.85 -12.28
N PHE A 40 4.65 8.00 -11.39
CA PHE A 40 3.44 8.34 -10.63
C PHE A 40 3.65 8.23 -9.12
N ASN A 41 4.87 7.96 -8.67
CA ASN A 41 5.19 7.62 -7.28
C ASN A 41 4.23 6.57 -6.71
N SER A 42 3.71 5.71 -7.60
CA SER A 42 2.68 4.73 -7.30
C SER A 42 3.33 3.46 -6.80
N ASN A 43 2.68 2.87 -5.81
CA ASN A 43 3.24 1.83 -4.97
C ASN A 43 2.26 0.66 -4.77
N ALA A 44 1.03 0.78 -5.28
CA ALA A 44 0.05 -0.29 -5.39
C ALA A 44 -0.30 -0.54 -6.85
N ILE A 45 -0.26 -1.80 -7.27
CA ILE A 45 -0.52 -2.18 -8.66
C ILE A 45 -1.51 -3.32 -8.70
N ARG A 46 -2.61 -3.06 -9.39
CA ARG A 46 -3.69 -4.02 -9.58
C ARG A 46 -3.81 -4.35 -11.06
N ARG A 47 -3.87 -5.65 -11.36
CA ARG A 47 -4.21 -6.12 -12.69
C ARG A 47 -5.72 -5.98 -12.87
N GLU A 48 -6.13 -5.25 -13.89
CA GLU A 48 -7.54 -5.09 -14.28
C GLU A 48 -7.76 -5.68 -15.68
N ARG A 49 -9.00 -6.06 -15.99
CA ARG A 49 -9.41 -6.40 -17.35
C ARG A 49 -10.12 -5.23 -18.01
N CYS A 50 -9.87 -5.06 -19.29
CA CYS A 50 -10.58 -4.14 -20.17
C CYS A 50 -11.90 -4.78 -20.66
N ALA A 51 -12.79 -3.96 -21.23
CA ALA A 51 -14.08 -4.42 -21.74
C ALA A 51 -13.95 -5.44 -22.89
N ASP A 52 -12.85 -5.36 -23.65
CA ASP A 52 -12.47 -6.28 -24.72
C ASP A 52 -11.71 -7.54 -24.23
N GLY A 53 -11.62 -7.74 -22.91
CA GLY A 53 -10.93 -8.87 -22.29
C GLY A 53 -9.42 -8.74 -22.18
N ARG A 54 -8.82 -7.68 -22.74
CA ARG A 54 -7.37 -7.43 -22.64
C ARG A 54 -6.98 -7.03 -21.22
N LEU A 55 -5.72 -7.26 -20.88
CA LEU A 55 -5.17 -6.87 -19.58
C LEU A 55 -4.75 -5.39 -19.59
N ARG A 56 -4.96 -4.72 -18.47
CA ARG A 56 -4.33 -3.44 -18.14
C ARG A 56 -3.90 -3.46 -16.68
N TYR A 57 -3.10 -2.48 -16.30
CA TYR A 57 -2.70 -2.31 -14.91
C TYR A 57 -3.20 -0.97 -14.39
N ARG A 58 -3.68 -0.98 -13.15
CA ARG A 58 -4.01 0.22 -12.39
C ARG A 58 -2.93 0.43 -11.35
N CYS A 59 -2.29 1.59 -11.41
CA CYS A 59 -1.27 2.02 -10.51
C CYS A 59 -1.84 3.12 -9.63
N CYS A 60 -1.71 2.98 -8.32
CA CYS A 60 -2.16 3.95 -7.35
C CYS A 60 -1.07 4.21 -6.33
N GLU A 61 -1.12 5.39 -5.74
CA GLU A 61 -0.52 5.62 -4.43
C GLU A 61 -1.47 5.04 -3.38
N ALA A 62 -1.02 4.04 -2.63
CA ALA A 62 -1.75 3.44 -1.55
C ALA A 62 -1.02 3.71 -0.24
N CYS A 63 -1.80 4.15 0.75
CA CYS A 63 -1.34 4.29 2.11
C CYS A 63 -2.28 3.53 3.04
N ALA A 64 -1.70 2.74 3.93
CA ALA A 64 -2.40 2.15 5.06
C ALA A 64 -2.52 3.20 6.16
N ASN A 65 -3.74 3.55 6.54
CA ASN A 65 -4.00 4.44 7.66
C ASN A 65 -4.34 3.58 8.88
N VAL A 66 -3.45 3.59 9.86
CA VAL A 66 -3.67 3.00 11.17
C VAL A 66 -4.37 4.05 12.03
N PRO A 67 -5.59 3.75 12.53
CA PRO A 67 -6.33 4.68 13.37
C PRO A 67 -5.58 4.99 14.67
N CYS A 68 -6.05 6.01 15.38
CA CYS A 68 -5.44 6.44 16.64
C CYS A 68 -5.30 5.26 17.61
N SER A 69 -4.07 4.94 17.98
CA SER A 69 -3.80 3.86 18.93
C SER A 69 -2.62 4.23 19.83
N ASN A 70 -2.60 3.65 21.02
CA ASN A 70 -1.46 3.74 21.94
C ASN A 70 -0.45 2.62 21.65
N ALA A 71 -0.52 2.00 20.47
CA ALA A 71 0.32 0.88 20.09
C ALA A 71 1.74 1.36 19.81
N PRO A 72 2.76 0.65 20.33
CA PRO A 72 4.15 1.00 20.06
C PRO A 72 4.51 0.72 18.59
N PHE A 73 5.58 1.37 18.10
CA PHE A 73 5.96 1.35 16.67
C PHE A 73 6.20 -0.06 16.12
N ASN A 74 6.84 -0.92 16.91
CA ASN A 74 7.08 -2.32 16.58
C ASN A 74 5.81 -3.16 16.38
N ILE A 75 4.63 -2.66 16.77
CA ILE A 75 3.33 -3.29 16.48
C ILE A 75 2.67 -2.67 15.24
N VAL A 76 2.87 -1.37 15.02
CA VAL A 76 2.28 -0.65 13.88
C VAL A 76 2.96 -1.01 12.56
N ASP A 77 4.28 -1.15 12.56
CA ASP A 77 5.09 -1.44 11.38
C ASP A 77 4.73 -2.77 10.68
N PRO A 78 4.59 -3.92 11.38
CA PRO A 78 4.14 -5.16 10.75
C PRO A 78 2.70 -5.07 10.21
N ILE A 79 1.80 -4.37 10.90
CA ILE A 79 0.42 -4.16 10.41
C ILE A 79 0.43 -3.38 9.09
N CYS A 80 1.26 -2.34 9.02
CA CYS A 80 1.43 -1.57 7.80
C CYS A 80 2.01 -2.42 6.67
N THR A 81 3.06 -3.19 6.96
CA THR A 81 3.71 -4.06 5.98
C THR A 81 2.77 -5.14 5.46
N ASP A 82 2.04 -5.83 6.34
CA ASP A 82 1.11 -6.88 5.96
C ASP A 82 -0.04 -6.33 5.09
N LYS A 83 -0.62 -5.19 5.48
CA LYS A 83 -1.71 -4.57 4.72
C LYS A 83 -1.26 -4.04 3.37
N LEU A 84 -0.06 -3.48 3.28
CA LEU A 84 0.49 -3.00 2.01
C LEU A 84 0.98 -4.17 1.13
N ALA A 85 1.40 -5.29 1.72
CA ALA A 85 1.76 -6.50 0.97
C ALA A 85 0.56 -7.09 0.21
N GLU A 86 -0.67 -6.92 0.70
CA GLU A 86 -1.89 -7.33 -0.03
C GLU A 86 -2.07 -6.56 -1.37
N LEU A 87 -1.49 -5.37 -1.49
CA LEU A 87 -1.64 -4.50 -2.67
C LEU A 87 -0.56 -4.69 -3.73
N VAL A 88 0.46 -5.46 -3.40
CA VAL A 88 1.61 -5.66 -4.26
C VAL A 88 1.56 -7.10 -4.75
N PRO A 89 1.66 -7.33 -6.06
CA PRO A 89 1.67 -8.67 -6.60
C PRO A 89 2.76 -9.53 -5.93
N PRO A 90 2.50 -10.84 -5.70
CA PRO A 90 3.40 -11.75 -4.99
C PRO A 90 4.65 -12.14 -5.80
N ASP A 91 5.18 -11.22 -6.61
CA ASP A 91 6.44 -11.42 -7.32
C ASP A 91 7.60 -11.14 -6.35
N PRO A 92 8.50 -12.13 -6.10
CA PRO A 92 9.60 -12.00 -5.16
C PRO A 92 10.55 -10.83 -5.49
N ARG A 93 10.65 -10.41 -6.76
CA ARG A 93 11.47 -9.26 -7.17
C ARG A 93 10.83 -7.92 -6.77
N THR A 94 9.51 -7.89 -6.70
CA THR A 94 8.75 -6.71 -6.27
C THR A 94 8.75 -6.64 -4.75
N ARG A 95 8.63 -7.78 -4.06
CA ARG A 95 8.56 -7.86 -2.59
C ARG A 95 9.82 -7.36 -1.87
N SER A 96 11.01 -7.62 -2.41
CA SER A 96 12.27 -7.10 -1.85
C SER A 96 12.43 -5.57 -1.99
N ARG A 97 11.67 -4.93 -2.89
CA ARG A 97 11.69 -3.47 -3.09
C ARG A 97 10.63 -2.72 -2.28
N LEU A 98 9.77 -3.43 -1.55
CA LEU A 98 8.66 -2.84 -0.78
C LEU A 98 9.02 -2.33 0.63
N LEU A 99 10.26 -2.52 1.06
CA LEU A 99 10.62 -2.30 2.46
C LEU A 99 10.99 -0.85 2.81
N LEU A 100 10.70 0.10 1.92
CA LEU A 100 10.72 1.51 2.30
C LEU A 100 9.27 1.93 2.54
N THR A 101 8.74 1.60 3.70
CA THR A 101 7.48 2.17 4.19
C THR A 101 7.81 3.51 4.85
N SER A 102 7.39 4.60 4.23
CA SER A 102 7.35 5.90 4.91
C SER A 102 6.21 5.86 5.94
N VAL A 103 6.55 6.06 7.22
CA VAL A 103 5.56 6.08 8.31
C VAL A 103 5.47 7.50 8.86
N SER A 104 4.36 8.17 8.58
CA SER A 104 4.02 9.46 9.18
C SER A 104 3.14 9.25 10.40
N ARG A 105 3.50 9.85 11.53
CA ARG A 105 2.69 9.83 12.75
C ARG A 105 2.08 11.18 13.03
N ARG A 106 0.79 11.19 13.39
CA ARG A 106 0.13 12.36 13.98
C ARG A 106 -0.36 12.01 15.37
N ASN A 107 -0.06 12.90 16.30
CA ASN A 107 -0.63 12.81 17.63
C ASN A 107 -2.15 13.05 17.53
N CYS A 108 -2.93 12.18 18.14
CA CYS A 108 -4.39 12.21 18.11
C CYS A 108 -5.01 12.31 19.51
N GLY A 109 -4.21 12.59 20.55
CA GLY A 109 -4.70 12.87 21.90
C GLY A 109 -3.73 12.46 23.01
N ILE A 110 -4.23 12.27 24.23
CA ILE A 110 -3.43 11.86 25.39
C ILE A 110 -2.93 10.42 25.15
N ASN A 111 -1.66 10.30 24.73
CA ASN A 111 -0.90 9.06 24.49
C ASN A 111 -1.23 8.24 23.22
N GLY A 112 -1.98 8.80 22.26
CA GLY A 112 -2.36 8.11 21.02
C GLY A 112 -1.67 8.66 19.77
N TYR A 113 -1.27 7.76 18.86
CA TYR A 113 -0.73 8.10 17.55
C TYR A 113 -1.57 7.47 16.43
N ALA A 114 -1.98 8.29 15.47
CA ALA A 114 -2.45 7.83 14.18
C ALA A 114 -1.23 7.68 13.27
N SER A 115 -1.09 6.54 12.60
CA SER A 115 0.04 6.29 11.71
C SER A 115 -0.46 6.15 10.28
N GLN A 116 0.18 6.84 9.35
CA GLN A 116 -0.03 6.67 7.91
C GLN A 116 1.23 6.05 7.34
N CYS A 117 1.08 4.86 6.78
CA CYS A 117 2.15 4.10 6.16
C CYS A 117 1.94 4.10 4.65
N CYS A 118 2.88 4.66 3.90
CA CYS A 118 2.87 4.63 2.45
C CYS A 118 4.14 3.92 1.97
N LEU A 119 4.02 3.01 1.01
CA LEU A 119 5.19 2.44 0.33
C LEU A 119 5.90 3.56 -0.46
N SER A 120 7.23 3.65 -0.35
CA SER A 120 8.09 4.63 -1.02
C SER A 120 9.10 3.97 -1.95
#